data_AF-A0A7S0A896-F1
#
_entry.id   AF-A0A7S0A896-F1
#
_cell.length_a   1.000
_cell.length_b   1.000
_cell.length_c   1.000
_cell.angle_alpha   90.00
_cell.angle_beta   90.00
_cell.angle_gamma   90.00
#
_symmetry.space_group_name_H-M   'P 1'
#
loop_
_entity.id
_entity.type
_entity.pdbx_description
1 polymer ?
#
loop_
_entity_poly.entity_id
_entity_poly.type
_entity_poly.pdbx_seq_one_letter_code
_entity_poly.pdbx_strand_id
1 'polypeptide(L)'
;AQVRSVQGGECNADTPCAEATCVTKEDGTWSQCIDCSPASFPYACEYWDNDLRRAAVKACGMPCTAAPPKLYKDEGHCSATSAPCISGLTCVTKGDGTWSQCIDCSSAQFPYDCEWWDNELRAAAVEACGLPCDAK
;
A
#
# COMPACT_ATOMS: atom_id res chain seq x y z
N ALA A 1 35.52 -5.50 4.54
CA ALA A 1 34.51 -4.68 3.84
C ALA A 1 33.16 -5.28 4.13
N GLN A 2 32.19 -4.48 4.52
CA GLN A 2 30.84 -4.96 4.81
C GLN A 2 30.16 -5.33 3.48
N VAL A 3 29.54 -6.50 3.41
CA VAL A 3 28.78 -6.91 2.22
C VAL A 3 27.58 -5.98 2.10
N ARG A 4 27.36 -5.39 0.92
CA ARG A 4 26.25 -4.48 0.68
C ARG A 4 25.24 -5.15 -0.24
N SER A 5 23.96 -4.96 0.07
CA SER A 5 22.86 -5.42 -0.76
C SER A 5 22.56 -4.42 -1.88
N VAL A 6 22.15 -4.94 -3.03
CA VAL A 6 21.77 -4.16 -4.22
C VAL A 6 20.25 -3.95 -4.25
N GLN A 7 19.76 -3.09 -5.15
CA GLN A 7 18.32 -2.90 -5.35
C GLN A 7 17.61 -4.25 -5.53
N GLY A 8 16.49 -4.42 -4.82
CA GLY A 8 15.73 -5.67 -4.83
C GLY A 8 16.32 -6.77 -3.94
N GLY A 9 17.49 -6.60 -3.35
CA GLY A 9 18.05 -7.54 -2.38
C GLY A 9 17.52 -7.31 -0.97
N GLU A 10 17.53 -8.36 -0.15
CA GLU A 10 17.24 -8.27 1.29
C GLU A 10 18.27 -7.37 1.98
N CYS A 11 17.87 -6.63 3.01
CA CYS A 11 18.75 -5.75 3.75
C CYS A 11 18.54 -5.83 5.26
N ASN A 12 19.62 -5.65 6.02
CA ASN A 12 19.62 -5.58 7.48
C ASN A 12 20.86 -4.83 7.98
N ALA A 13 21.08 -4.76 9.29
CA ALA A 13 22.20 -4.05 9.89
C ALA A 13 23.57 -4.59 9.45
N ASP A 14 23.67 -5.90 9.23
CA ASP A 14 24.90 -6.56 8.80
C ASP A 14 25.12 -6.44 7.29
N THR A 15 24.04 -6.37 6.52
CA THR A 15 24.01 -6.24 5.05
C THR A 15 23.23 -5.00 4.62
N PRO A 16 23.80 -3.79 4.77
CA PRO A 16 23.12 -2.55 4.40
C PRO A 16 23.01 -2.38 2.88
N CYS A 17 22.04 -1.59 2.43
CA CYS A 17 21.92 -1.23 1.02
C CYS A 17 23.08 -0.35 0.54
N ALA A 18 23.50 -0.52 -0.71
CA ALA A 18 24.56 0.29 -1.30
C ALA A 18 24.11 1.71 -1.67
N GLU A 19 23.17 1.84 -2.59
CA GLU A 19 22.65 3.12 -3.12
C GLU A 19 21.12 3.24 -2.99
N ALA A 20 20.50 2.25 -2.36
CA ALA A 20 19.07 2.14 -2.16
C ALA A 20 18.69 2.39 -0.69
N THR A 21 17.41 2.61 -0.43
CA THR A 21 16.87 2.72 0.93
C THR A 21 16.48 1.34 1.43
N CYS A 22 16.97 0.94 2.61
CA CYS A 22 16.49 -0.29 3.24
C CYS A 22 15.11 -0.03 3.84
N VAL A 23 14.10 -0.71 3.30
CA VAL A 23 12.71 -0.56 3.71
C VAL A 23 12.25 -1.84 4.39
N THR A 24 11.82 -1.71 5.63
CA THR A 24 11.30 -2.81 6.45
C THR A 24 9.77 -2.73 6.51
N LYS A 25 9.10 -3.87 6.28
CA LYS A 25 7.66 -3.99 6.53
C LYS A 25 7.33 -3.64 7.98
N GLU A 26 6.12 -3.15 8.22
CA GLU A 26 5.68 -2.76 9.57
C GLU A 26 5.69 -3.94 10.57
N ASP A 27 5.43 -5.16 10.09
CA ASP A 27 5.48 -6.38 10.90
C ASP A 27 6.92 -6.89 11.16
N GLY A 28 7.93 -6.24 10.57
CA GLY A 28 9.34 -6.61 10.69
C GLY A 28 9.74 -7.92 10.01
N THR A 29 8.84 -8.57 9.26
CA THR A 29 9.09 -9.91 8.69
C THR A 29 10.00 -9.90 7.47
N TRP A 30 10.12 -8.76 6.79
CA TRP A 30 10.91 -8.62 5.58
C TRP A 30 11.46 -7.21 5.44
N SER A 31 12.68 -7.10 4.91
CA SER A 31 13.32 -5.83 4.59
C SER A 31 14.04 -5.92 3.24
N GLN A 32 13.84 -4.94 2.36
CA GLN A 32 14.41 -4.94 1.01
C GLN A 32 14.98 -3.57 0.65
N CYS A 33 16.05 -3.59 -0.15
CA CYS A 33 16.62 -2.39 -0.75
C CYS A 33 15.72 -1.86 -1.87
N ILE A 34 15.18 -0.67 -1.67
CA ILE A 34 14.29 0.00 -2.61
C ILE A 34 14.97 1.24 -3.19
N ASP A 35 15.01 1.31 -4.52
CA ASP A 35 15.39 2.51 -5.25
C ASP A 35 14.22 3.52 -5.18
N CYS A 36 14.41 4.58 -4.39
CA CYS A 36 13.44 5.67 -4.23
C CYS A 36 13.54 6.73 -5.34
N SER A 37 14.28 6.48 -6.42
CA SER A 37 14.36 7.43 -7.53
C SER A 37 12.99 7.55 -8.23
N PRO A 38 12.57 8.77 -8.64
CA PRO A 38 11.33 8.96 -9.39
C PRO A 38 11.27 8.20 -10.71
N ALA A 39 12.43 7.80 -11.25
CA ALA A 39 12.53 7.03 -12.49
C ALA A 39 12.21 5.54 -12.29
N SER A 40 12.49 4.98 -11.11
CA SER A 40 12.34 3.54 -10.83
C SER A 40 11.16 3.24 -9.92
N PHE A 41 11.01 4.01 -8.84
CA PHE A 41 10.07 3.72 -7.76
C PHE A 41 8.62 3.57 -8.25
N PRO A 42 8.06 4.50 -9.05
CA PRO A 42 6.66 4.41 -9.43
C PRO A 42 6.31 3.14 -10.19
N TYR A 43 7.28 2.56 -10.91
CA TYR A 43 7.13 1.32 -11.68
C TYR A 43 7.41 0.09 -10.83
N ALA A 44 8.54 0.04 -10.12
CA ALA A 44 8.93 -1.15 -9.36
C ALA A 44 7.94 -1.50 -8.25
N CYS A 45 7.27 -0.50 -7.69
CA CYS A 45 6.35 -0.67 -6.58
C CYS A 45 5.12 -1.52 -6.89
N GLU A 46 4.77 -1.73 -8.18
CA GLU A 46 3.65 -2.57 -8.59
C GLU A 46 3.83 -4.06 -8.26
N TYR A 47 5.09 -4.51 -8.20
CA TYR A 47 5.47 -5.91 -7.99
C TYR A 47 5.51 -6.29 -6.52
N TRP A 48 5.44 -5.32 -5.61
CA TRP A 48 5.47 -5.56 -4.18
C TRP A 48 4.08 -5.82 -3.62
N ASP A 49 4.03 -6.62 -2.55
CA ASP A 49 2.87 -6.70 -1.67
C ASP A 49 2.63 -5.35 -0.96
N ASN A 50 1.50 -5.22 -0.27
CA ASN A 50 1.11 -3.94 0.31
C ASN A 50 1.94 -3.49 1.47
N ASP A 51 2.39 -4.44 2.28
CA ASP A 51 3.08 -4.10 3.51
C ASP A 51 4.45 -3.54 3.15
N LEU A 52 5.10 -4.13 2.14
CA LEU A 52 6.31 -3.58 1.55
C LEU A 52 6.02 -2.28 0.80
N ARG A 53 4.96 -2.21 -0.02
CA ARG A 53 4.62 -1.00 -0.78
C ARG A 53 4.30 0.21 0.11
N ARG A 54 3.52 0.03 1.16
CA ARG A 54 3.20 1.08 2.15
C ARG A 54 4.44 1.56 2.88
N ALA A 55 5.26 0.62 3.35
CA ALA A 55 6.55 0.95 3.95
C ALA A 55 7.44 1.73 2.96
N ALA A 56 7.42 1.35 1.68
CA ALA A 56 8.20 1.99 0.63
C ALA A 56 7.71 3.40 0.30
N VAL A 57 6.39 3.62 0.18
CA VAL A 57 5.80 4.96 0.00
C VAL A 57 6.18 5.86 1.17
N LYS A 58 6.09 5.36 2.40
CA LYS A 58 6.49 6.09 3.61
C LYS A 58 7.99 6.41 3.62
N ALA A 59 8.84 5.45 3.27
CA ALA A 59 10.29 5.62 3.29
C ALA A 59 10.81 6.49 2.14
N CYS A 60 10.22 6.39 0.95
CA CYS A 60 10.62 7.15 -0.23
C CYS A 60 9.90 8.51 -0.35
N GLY A 61 8.85 8.76 0.44
CA GLY A 61 8.10 10.01 0.43
C GLY A 61 7.40 10.31 -0.89
N MET A 62 7.14 9.28 -1.71
CA MET A 62 6.48 9.42 -3.01
C MET A 62 5.46 8.31 -3.25
N PRO A 63 4.37 8.60 -3.98
CA PRO A 63 3.33 7.62 -4.24
C PRO A 63 3.80 6.57 -5.25
N CYS A 64 3.27 5.36 -5.10
CA CYS A 64 3.39 4.30 -6.09
C CYS A 64 2.33 4.51 -7.18
N THR A 65 2.71 5.04 -8.34
CA THR A 65 1.72 5.47 -9.36
C THR A 65 1.55 4.52 -10.55
N ALA A 66 2.42 3.53 -10.76
CA ALA A 66 2.28 2.62 -11.92
C ALA A 66 1.34 1.43 -11.66
N ALA A 67 0.89 1.22 -10.42
CA ALA A 67 -0.15 0.24 -10.16
C ALA A 67 -1.11 0.73 -9.09
N PRO A 68 -2.41 0.35 -9.18
CA PRO A 68 -3.32 0.51 -8.05
C PRO A 68 -2.65 -0.09 -6.81
N PRO A 69 -2.68 0.60 -5.66
CA PRO A 69 -2.19 0.01 -4.41
C PRO A 69 -2.94 -1.30 -4.22
N LYS A 70 -2.19 -2.41 -4.16
CA LYS A 70 -2.76 -3.76 -4.13
C LYS A 70 -3.39 -4.05 -2.75
N LEU A 71 -4.05 -3.11 -2.05
CA LEU A 71 -4.32 -2.98 -0.58
C LEU A 71 -4.78 -4.21 0.23
N TYR A 72 -4.88 -5.37 -0.38
CA TYR A 72 -5.17 -6.68 0.17
C TYR A 72 -4.01 -7.20 1.01
N LYS A 73 -4.04 -6.94 2.33
CA LYS A 73 -3.74 -8.09 3.18
C LYS A 73 -4.96 -8.99 3.05
N ASP A 74 -4.75 -10.03 2.26
CA ASP A 74 -5.67 -11.12 1.97
C ASP A 74 -6.81 -10.77 1.00
N GLU A 75 -6.96 -11.66 0.04
CA GLU A 75 -7.92 -11.61 -1.04
C GLU A 75 -9.36 -11.61 -0.49
N GLY A 76 -10.01 -10.44 -0.50
CA GLY A 76 -11.46 -10.34 -0.43
C GLY A 76 -12.08 -10.37 0.97
N HIS A 77 -13.08 -9.52 1.13
CA HIS A 77 -14.05 -9.49 2.21
C HIS A 77 -13.54 -9.22 3.62
N CYS A 78 -13.42 -7.93 3.96
CA CYS A 78 -13.40 -7.53 5.37
C CYS A 78 -14.81 -7.67 6.00
N SER A 79 -14.85 -7.92 7.31
CA SER A 79 -16.08 -8.02 8.10
C SER A 79 -15.82 -7.52 9.51
N ALA A 80 -16.72 -6.71 10.06
CA ALA A 80 -16.58 -6.14 11.40
C ALA A 80 -16.42 -7.20 12.51
N THR A 81 -16.87 -8.44 12.27
CA THR A 81 -16.87 -9.52 13.27
C THR A 81 -15.86 -10.62 12.97
N SER A 82 -15.76 -11.07 11.72
CA SER A 82 -14.98 -12.26 11.34
C SER A 82 -13.64 -11.96 10.68
N ALA A 83 -13.47 -10.75 10.14
CA ALA A 83 -12.26 -10.32 9.45
C ALA A 83 -12.09 -8.80 9.61
N PRO A 84 -11.89 -8.31 10.84
CA PRO A 84 -11.79 -6.88 11.08
C PRO A 84 -10.54 -6.33 10.39
N CYS A 85 -10.66 -5.11 9.89
CA CYS A 85 -9.51 -4.41 9.35
C CYS A 85 -8.47 -4.15 10.43
N ILE A 86 -7.20 -4.12 10.02
CA ILE A 86 -6.13 -3.65 10.90
C ILE A 86 -6.41 -2.20 11.35
N SER A 87 -5.86 -1.83 12.50
CA SER A 87 -6.09 -0.51 13.09
C SER A 87 -5.78 0.61 12.09
N GLY A 88 -6.68 1.60 12.02
CA GLY A 88 -6.56 2.74 11.09
C GLY A 88 -7.19 2.53 9.72
N LEU A 89 -7.63 1.31 9.38
CA LEU A 89 -8.38 1.04 8.14
C LEU A 89 -9.88 0.87 8.41
N THR A 90 -10.69 1.27 7.44
CA THR A 90 -12.15 1.16 7.47
C THR A 90 -12.60 0.02 6.57
N CYS A 91 -13.40 -0.90 7.09
CA CYS A 91 -14.02 -1.92 6.26
C CYS A 91 -15.17 -1.29 5.45
N VAL A 92 -15.04 -1.30 4.13
CA VAL A 92 -16.06 -0.78 3.22
C VAL A 92 -16.64 -1.93 2.42
N THR A 93 -17.95 -2.04 2.44
CA THR A 93 -18.72 -3.04 1.70
C THR A 93 -19.51 -2.35 0.62
N LYS A 94 -19.49 -2.91 -0.59
CA LYS A 94 -20.36 -2.43 -1.69
C LYS A 94 -21.84 -2.48 -1.29
N GLY A 95 -22.65 -1.63 -1.91
CA GLY A 95 -24.10 -1.61 -1.66
C GLY A 95 -24.81 -2.93 -2.01
N ASP A 96 -24.26 -3.72 -2.93
CA ASP A 96 -24.78 -5.03 -3.31
C ASP A 96 -24.33 -6.17 -2.37
N GLY A 97 -23.41 -5.90 -1.44
CA GLY A 97 -22.84 -6.87 -0.53
C GLY A 97 -21.89 -7.90 -1.16
N THR A 98 -21.59 -7.81 -2.46
CA THR A 98 -20.78 -8.83 -3.18
C THR A 98 -19.29 -8.67 -2.97
N TRP A 99 -18.85 -7.53 -2.42
CA TRP A 99 -17.45 -7.26 -2.13
C TRP A 99 -17.31 -6.35 -0.93
N SER A 100 -16.29 -6.60 -0.12
CA SER A 100 -15.82 -5.66 0.90
C SER A 100 -14.30 -5.67 1.00
N GLN A 101 -13.72 -4.53 1.34
CA GLN A 101 -12.28 -4.39 1.56
C GLN A 101 -11.93 -3.32 2.58
N CYS A 102 -10.77 -3.47 3.20
CA CYS A 102 -10.21 -2.47 4.10
C CYS A 102 -9.63 -1.29 3.30
N ILE A 103 -10.08 -0.08 3.63
CA ILE A 103 -9.72 1.16 2.95
C ILE A 103 -9.01 2.09 3.94
N ASP A 104 -7.96 2.74 3.47
CA ASP A 104 -7.30 3.82 4.19
C ASP A 104 -8.08 5.12 3.95
N CYS A 105 -8.82 5.58 4.97
CA CYS A 105 -9.59 6.83 4.90
C CYS A 105 -8.75 8.09 5.17
N SER A 106 -7.42 8.01 5.15
CA SER A 106 -6.58 9.21 5.27
C SER A 106 -6.66 10.04 3.99
N SER A 107 -6.67 11.37 4.15
CA SER A 107 -6.63 12.30 3.01
C SER A 107 -5.37 12.17 2.16
N ALA A 108 -4.33 11.51 2.69
CA ALA A 108 -3.09 11.24 1.98
C ALA A 108 -3.18 10.01 1.06
N GLN A 109 -4.08 9.06 1.31
CA GLN A 109 -4.15 7.80 0.59
C GLN A 109 -5.46 7.66 -0.20
N PHE A 110 -6.59 8.04 0.39
CA PHE A 110 -7.92 7.88 -0.18
C PHE A 110 -8.07 8.44 -1.61
N PRO A 111 -7.64 9.68 -1.94
CA PRO A 111 -7.79 10.21 -3.29
C PRO A 111 -7.04 9.42 -4.35
N TYR A 112 -5.95 8.73 -3.98
CA TYR A 112 -5.18 7.92 -4.91
C TYR A 112 -5.81 6.55 -5.13
N ASP A 113 -6.34 5.94 -4.07
CA ASP A 113 -6.94 4.60 -4.16
C ASP A 113 -8.25 4.64 -4.92
N CYS A 114 -9.03 5.70 -4.67
CA CYS A 114 -10.42 5.75 -5.06
C CYS A 114 -10.63 5.84 -6.57
N GLU A 115 -9.63 6.32 -7.33
CA GLU A 115 -9.64 6.35 -8.80
C GLU A 115 -9.76 4.94 -9.40
N TRP A 116 -9.23 3.92 -8.70
CA TRP A 116 -9.11 2.55 -9.20
C TRP A 116 -10.28 1.64 -8.85
N TRP A 117 -11.17 2.11 -7.97
CA TRP A 117 -12.35 1.36 -7.61
C TRP A 117 -13.41 1.48 -8.70
N ASP A 118 -14.23 0.44 -8.83
CA ASP A 118 -15.48 0.59 -9.57
C ASP A 118 -16.42 1.59 -8.86
N ASN A 119 -17.48 1.99 -9.55
CA ASN A 119 -18.37 3.03 -9.05
C ASN A 119 -19.08 2.63 -7.74
N GLU A 120 -19.34 1.35 -7.53
CA GLU A 120 -20.04 0.87 -6.33
C GLU A 120 -19.14 0.93 -5.11
N LEU A 121 -17.93 0.39 -5.23
CA LEU A 121 -16.96 0.45 -4.14
C LEU A 121 -16.53 1.89 -3.87
N ARG A 122 -16.36 2.70 -4.92
CA ARG A 122 -16.05 4.13 -4.78
C ARG A 122 -17.14 4.91 -4.06
N ALA A 123 -18.40 4.70 -4.43
CA ALA A 123 -19.51 5.36 -3.73
C ALA A 123 -19.56 4.97 -2.25
N ALA A 124 -19.45 3.67 -1.95
CA ALA A 124 -19.43 3.17 -0.58
C ALA A 124 -18.23 3.72 0.22
N ALA A 125 -17.06 3.86 -0.41
CA ALA A 125 -15.87 4.37 0.24
C ALA A 125 -15.95 5.88 0.50
N VAL A 126 -16.50 6.67 -0.42
CA VAL A 126 -16.76 8.11 -0.22
C VAL A 126 -17.71 8.32 0.96
N GLU A 127 -18.77 7.51 1.05
CA GLU A 127 -19.70 7.54 2.17
C GLU A 127 -19.02 7.15 3.50
N ALA A 128 -18.26 6.04 3.50
CA ALA A 128 -17.62 5.52 4.70
C ALA A 128 -16.47 6.39 5.22
N CYS A 129 -15.69 7.00 4.32
CA CYS A 129 -14.55 7.84 4.68
C CYS A 129 -14.88 9.33 4.79
N GLY A 130 -16.03 9.78 4.28
CA GLY A 130 -16.38 11.20 4.24
C GLY A 130 -15.43 12.06 3.40
N LEU A 131 -14.66 11.43 2.51
CA LEU A 131 -13.70 12.08 1.63
C LEU A 131 -14.21 12.02 0.18
N PRO A 132 -14.10 13.11 -0.59
CA PRO A 132 -14.44 13.09 -1.99
C PRO A 132 -13.45 12.21 -2.77
N CYS A 133 -13.96 11.54 -3.79
CA CYS A 133 -13.15 10.92 -4.81
C CYS A 133 -13.32 11.70 -6.11
N ASP A 134 -12.55 12.77 -6.25
CA ASP A 134 -12.54 13.58 -7.46
C ASP A 134 -11.70 12.84 -8.50
N ALA A 135 -12.32 11.90 -9.21
CA ALA A 135 -11.67 11.20 -10.32
C ALA A 135 -11.13 12.23 -11.34
N LYS A 136 -9.88 12.05 -11.77
CA LYS A 136 -9.30 12.85 -12.86
C LYS A 136 -9.97 12.62 -14.21
#